data_AF-A0A2D0NGY3-F1
#
_entry.id   AF-A0A2D0NGY3-F1
#
_cell.length_a   1.000
_cell.length_b   1.000
_cell.length_c   1.000
_cell.angle_alpha   90.00
_cell.angle_beta   90.00
_cell.angle_gamma   90.00
#
_symmetry.space_group_name_H-M   'P 1'
#
loop_
_entity.id
_entity.type
_entity.pdbx_description
1 polymer ?
#
loop_
_entity_poly.entity_id
_entity_poly.type
_entity_poly.pdbx_seq_one_letter_code
_entity_poly.pdbx_strand_id
1 'polypeptide(L)'
;MTHTYQLEGMTCGSCENKVRSALLQMESVESVDVSKENNSATISMAKHIPLAKLQSQLAGVGAQYRINAQQHSETVETARSWLATYKPVLLIFVYIFTVTGLIELTSADLQWGRWMRHFMAGFFLVFSFFKMLNLQGFKDSYRMYDVIARKFPAWGYIYAFTELLLGIAFLVNFNPVITNTVTLIVMSVSIVGVLQTVLNKKAIKCACLGDVFNLPMSTVTIIEDGLMIAMSAGMLVLAI
;
A
#
# COMPACT_ATOMS: atom_id res chain seq x y z
N MET A 1 21.62 -11.33 -2.92
CA MET A 1 20.32 -11.66 -2.27
C MET A 1 20.59 -12.46 -1.02
N THR A 2 19.84 -12.25 0.06
CA THR A 2 20.11 -12.88 1.37
C THR A 2 18.92 -13.70 1.83
N HIS A 3 19.16 -14.94 2.25
CA HIS A 3 18.13 -15.87 2.71
C HIS A 3 18.53 -16.51 4.03
N THR A 4 17.55 -16.72 4.92
CA THR A 4 17.73 -17.44 6.18
C THR A 4 17.11 -18.83 6.08
N TYR A 5 17.85 -19.84 6.54
CA TYR A 5 17.48 -21.24 6.51
C TYR A 5 17.51 -21.83 7.92
N GLN A 6 16.69 -22.84 8.16
CA GLN A 6 16.72 -23.61 9.39
C GLN A 6 17.72 -24.75 9.22
N LEU A 7 18.59 -24.92 10.21
CA LEU A 7 19.60 -25.96 10.23
C LEU A 7 19.35 -26.92 11.39
N GLU A 8 19.31 -28.21 11.10
CA GLU A 8 19.27 -29.30 12.09
C GLU A 8 20.64 -29.98 12.17
N GLY A 9 20.97 -30.56 13.34
CA GLY A 9 22.18 -31.36 13.54
C GLY A 9 23.40 -30.62 14.10
N MET A 10 23.28 -29.31 14.40
CA MET A 10 24.35 -28.55 15.06
C MET A 10 24.28 -28.70 16.59
N THR A 11 25.25 -29.38 17.20
CA THR A 11 25.27 -29.63 18.66
C THR A 11 26.37 -28.86 19.39
N CYS A 12 27.36 -28.31 18.69
CA CYS A 12 28.47 -27.54 19.28
C CYS A 12 28.95 -26.41 18.36
N GLY A 13 29.75 -25.48 18.89
CA GLY A 13 30.32 -24.38 18.10
C GLY A 13 31.31 -24.85 17.01
N SER A 14 31.85 -26.07 17.13
CA SER A 14 32.63 -26.67 16.04
C SER A 14 31.74 -27.10 14.86
N CYS A 15 30.50 -27.55 15.11
CA CYS A 15 29.52 -27.83 14.05
C CYS A 15 29.16 -26.56 13.28
N GLU A 16 28.95 -25.44 13.98
CA GLU A 16 28.66 -24.14 13.39
C GLU A 16 29.76 -23.70 12.41
N ASN A 17 31.01 -23.75 12.86
CA ASN A 17 32.15 -23.39 12.01
C ASN A 17 32.30 -24.31 10.80
N LYS A 18 32.09 -25.62 10.96
CA LYS A 18 32.14 -26.59 9.85
C LYS A 18 31.07 -26.29 8.79
N VAL A 19 29.84 -26.04 9.22
CA VAL A 19 28.72 -25.71 8.33
C VAL A 19 28.99 -24.37 7.62
N ARG A 20 29.48 -23.36 8.36
CA ARG A 20 29.84 -22.05 7.80
C ARG A 20 30.89 -22.16 6.71
N SER A 21 31.99 -22.88 6.98
CA SER A 21 33.08 -23.06 6.01
C SER A 21 32.62 -23.81 4.75
N ALA A 22 31.76 -24.83 4.89
CA ALA A 22 31.26 -25.62 3.77
C ALA A 22 30.41 -24.80 2.80
N LEU A 23 29.58 -23.90 3.34
CA LEU A 23 28.70 -23.03 2.56
C LEU A 23 29.48 -21.86 1.92
N LEU A 24 30.50 -21.33 2.59
CA LEU A 24 31.38 -20.29 2.03
C LEU A 24 32.24 -20.78 0.86
N GLN A 25 32.48 -22.09 0.72
CA GLN A 25 33.25 -22.65 -0.39
C GLN A 25 32.47 -22.68 -1.73
N MET A 26 31.18 -22.37 -1.72
CA MET A 26 30.37 -22.35 -2.93
C MET A 26 30.63 -21.05 -3.72
N GLU A 27 30.98 -21.14 -5.01
CA GLU A 27 31.34 -19.99 -5.87
C GLU A 27 30.30 -18.85 -5.93
N SER A 28 29.04 -19.14 -5.63
CA SER A 28 27.94 -18.16 -5.70
C SER A 28 27.55 -17.57 -4.33
N VAL A 29 28.30 -17.87 -3.26
CA VAL A 29 28.05 -17.39 -1.90
C VAL A 29 29.04 -16.28 -1.54
N GLU A 30 28.52 -15.13 -1.14
CA GLU A 30 29.30 -13.94 -0.76
C GLU A 30 29.60 -13.91 0.74
N SER A 31 28.63 -14.28 1.57
CA SER A 31 28.78 -14.36 3.01
C SER A 31 27.84 -15.39 3.64
N VAL A 32 28.29 -15.99 4.74
CA VAL A 32 27.51 -16.95 5.53
C VAL A 32 27.67 -16.62 7.00
N ASP A 33 26.54 -16.45 7.66
CA ASP A 33 26.41 -16.35 9.10
C ASP A 33 25.61 -17.54 9.61
N VAL A 34 26.21 -18.34 10.49
CA VAL A 34 25.58 -19.55 11.04
C VAL A 34 25.48 -19.35 12.55
N SER A 35 24.30 -19.58 13.11
CA SER A 35 24.08 -19.47 14.55
C SER A 35 23.63 -20.83 15.08
N LYS A 36 24.44 -21.44 15.93
CA LYS A 36 24.03 -22.61 16.72
C LYS A 36 22.88 -22.26 17.66
N GLU A 37 22.91 -21.09 18.28
CA GLU A 37 21.91 -20.65 19.26
C GLU A 37 20.50 -20.62 18.66
N ASN A 38 20.39 -20.13 17.41
CA ASN A 38 19.12 -20.01 16.71
C ASN A 38 18.83 -21.17 15.74
N ASN A 39 19.74 -22.16 15.66
CA ASN A 39 19.69 -23.26 14.70
C ASN A 39 19.44 -22.75 13.25
N SER A 40 20.11 -21.68 12.85
CA SER A 40 19.83 -20.98 11.59
C SER A 40 21.11 -20.64 10.81
N ALA A 41 21.00 -20.56 9.49
CA ALA A 41 22.04 -19.99 8.63
C ALA A 41 21.49 -18.91 7.71
N THR A 42 22.10 -17.73 7.76
CA THR A 42 21.86 -16.62 6.86
C THR A 42 22.93 -16.61 5.77
N ILE A 43 22.50 -16.80 4.52
CA ILE A 43 23.37 -16.95 3.36
C ILE A 43 23.11 -15.80 2.40
N SER A 44 24.14 -15.00 2.12
CA SER A 44 24.14 -14.00 1.05
C SER A 44 24.77 -14.60 -0.20
N MET A 45 24.04 -14.56 -1.31
CA MET A 45 24.42 -15.18 -2.57
C MET A 45 24.31 -14.19 -3.74
N ALA A 46 25.26 -14.27 -4.67
CA ALA A 46 25.29 -13.45 -5.88
C ALA A 46 24.23 -13.89 -6.90
N LYS A 47 23.96 -15.20 -6.96
CA LYS A 47 22.92 -15.83 -7.77
C LYS A 47 22.13 -16.82 -6.90
N HIS A 48 20.85 -17.02 -7.24
CA HIS A 48 20.01 -17.96 -6.50
C HIS A 48 20.57 -19.39 -6.56
N ILE A 49 20.79 -20.00 -5.39
CA ILE A 49 21.24 -21.38 -5.24
C ILE A 49 20.04 -22.22 -4.75
N PRO A 50 19.60 -23.26 -5.49
CA PRO A 50 18.54 -24.14 -5.05
C PRO A 50 18.86 -24.83 -3.73
N LEU A 51 17.86 -24.99 -2.85
CA LEU A 51 17.99 -25.66 -1.55
C LEU A 51 18.63 -27.05 -1.66
N ALA A 52 18.31 -27.80 -2.72
CA ALA A 52 18.89 -29.12 -2.99
C ALA A 52 20.42 -29.08 -3.12
N LYS A 53 20.99 -28.02 -3.72
CA LYS A 53 22.45 -27.84 -3.83
C LYS A 53 23.08 -27.46 -2.49
N LEU A 54 22.39 -26.66 -1.68
CA LEU A 54 22.84 -26.33 -0.32
C LEU A 54 22.84 -27.61 0.55
N GLN A 55 21.79 -28.43 0.45
CA GLN A 55 21.70 -29.71 1.17
C GLN A 55 22.78 -30.70 0.71
N SER A 56 23.08 -30.78 -0.59
CA SER A 56 24.15 -31.67 -1.08
C SER A 56 25.53 -31.23 -0.59
N GLN A 57 25.78 -29.92 -0.50
CA GLN A 57 27.04 -29.39 0.02
C GLN A 57 27.24 -29.77 1.50
N LEU A 58 26.18 -29.69 2.30
CA LEU A 58 26.22 -30.06 3.72
C LEU A 58 26.32 -31.57 3.94
N ALA A 59 25.73 -32.38 3.07
CA ALA A 59 25.85 -33.83 3.11
C ALA A 59 27.31 -34.31 2.99
N GLY A 60 28.17 -33.56 2.29
CA GLY A 60 29.61 -33.84 2.20
C GLY A 60 30.38 -33.62 3.51
N VAL A 61 29.80 -32.89 4.47
CA VAL A 61 30.43 -32.56 5.77
C VAL A 61 29.87 -33.42 6.91
N GLY A 62 28.63 -33.88 6.79
CA GLY A 62 28.02 -34.82 7.72
C GLY A 62 26.57 -35.12 7.38
N ALA A 63 26.19 -36.40 7.36
CA ALA A 63 24.84 -36.84 7.05
C ALA A 63 23.78 -36.32 8.06
N GLN A 64 24.20 -35.88 9.25
CA GLN A 64 23.31 -35.33 10.26
C GLN A 64 22.83 -33.90 10.00
N TYR A 65 23.44 -33.17 9.06
CA TYR A 65 23.06 -31.78 8.78
C TYR A 65 21.91 -31.70 7.78
N ARG A 66 20.79 -31.13 8.21
CA ARG A 66 19.64 -30.87 7.33
C ARG A 66 19.39 -29.38 7.24
N ILE A 67 19.34 -28.88 6.01
CA ILE A 67 18.96 -27.50 5.72
C ILE A 67 17.54 -27.50 5.17
N ASN A 68 16.65 -26.91 5.95
CA ASN A 68 15.31 -26.63 5.50
C ASN A 68 15.25 -25.16 5.16
N ALA A 69 14.52 -24.80 4.11
CA ALA A 69 14.00 -23.45 4.06
C ALA A 69 13.29 -23.24 5.40
N GLN A 70 13.67 -22.21 6.16
CA GLN A 70 12.68 -21.67 7.09
C GLN A 70 11.46 -21.48 6.21
N GLN A 71 10.35 -22.11 6.57
CA GLN A 71 9.08 -21.66 6.04
C GLN A 71 9.10 -20.17 6.37
N HIS A 72 9.42 -19.35 5.37
CA HIS A 72 8.85 -18.04 5.30
C HIS A 72 7.37 -18.39 5.35
N SER A 73 6.80 -18.27 6.54
CA SER A 73 5.39 -18.40 6.75
C SER A 73 4.83 -17.20 6.02
N GLU A 74 4.72 -17.31 4.69
CA GLU A 74 3.88 -16.43 3.87
C GLU A 74 2.43 -16.46 4.41
N THR A 75 2.11 -17.45 5.23
CA THR A 75 0.86 -17.58 6.00
C THR A 75 0.76 -16.72 7.28
N VAL A 76 1.81 -16.02 7.74
CA VAL A 76 1.70 -15.08 8.89
C VAL A 76 1.73 -13.60 8.46
N GLU A 77 2.12 -13.27 7.23
CA GLU A 77 1.84 -11.93 6.67
C GLU A 77 0.37 -11.74 6.24
N THR A 78 -0.44 -12.80 6.18
CA THR A 78 -1.85 -12.70 5.75
C THR A 78 -2.82 -12.25 6.84
N ALA A 79 -2.34 -11.90 8.05
CA ALA A 79 -3.22 -11.50 9.14
C ALA A 79 -2.79 -10.18 9.82
N ARG A 80 -2.28 -9.18 9.08
CA ARG A 80 -2.73 -7.84 9.45
C ARG A 80 -4.24 -7.86 9.25
N SER A 81 -4.98 -7.86 10.36
CA SER A 81 -6.43 -7.69 10.35
C SER A 81 -6.77 -6.60 9.34
N TRP A 82 -7.74 -6.85 8.45
CA TRP A 82 -8.21 -5.87 7.46
C TRP A 82 -8.36 -4.48 8.12
N LEU A 83 -8.87 -4.45 9.36
CA LEU A 83 -8.97 -3.26 10.20
C LEU A 83 -7.64 -2.58 10.50
N ALA A 84 -6.56 -3.32 10.77
CA ALA A 84 -5.24 -2.76 11.06
C ALA A 84 -4.63 -2.09 9.83
N THR A 85 -4.87 -2.64 8.64
CA THR A 85 -4.43 -2.05 7.37
C THR A 85 -5.21 -0.77 7.08
N TYR A 86 -6.54 -0.78 7.13
CA TYR A 86 -7.37 0.39 6.79
C TYR A 86 -7.66 1.35 7.95
N LYS A 87 -7.08 1.11 9.14
CA LYS A 87 -7.25 1.95 10.34
C LYS A 87 -7.07 3.44 10.05
N PRO A 88 -6.05 3.90 9.28
CA PRO A 88 -5.87 5.32 9.02
C PRO A 88 -7.05 5.93 8.24
N VAL A 89 -7.52 5.26 7.19
CA VAL A 89 -8.62 5.75 6.34
C VAL A 89 -9.95 5.75 7.08
N LEU A 90 -10.23 4.68 7.85
CA LEU A 90 -11.43 4.61 8.67
C LEU A 90 -11.43 5.72 9.74
N LEU A 91 -10.28 5.99 10.35
CA LEU A 91 -10.13 7.08 11.30
C LEU A 91 -10.40 8.43 10.63
N ILE A 92 -9.84 8.70 9.45
CA ILE A 92 -10.13 9.90 8.67
C ILE A 92 -11.63 10.05 8.41
N PHE A 93 -12.30 8.98 7.94
CA PHE A 93 -13.74 8.98 7.71
C PHE A 93 -14.52 9.34 8.97
N VAL A 94 -14.24 8.69 10.10
CA VAL A 94 -14.94 8.93 11.37
C VAL A 94 -14.74 10.36 11.86
N TYR A 95 -13.52 10.89 11.78
CA TYR A 95 -13.23 12.27 12.18
C TYR A 95 -13.95 13.28 11.30
N ILE A 96 -13.91 13.12 9.97
CA ILE A 96 -14.60 14.03 9.05
C ILE A 96 -16.11 13.94 9.27
N PHE A 97 -16.68 12.74 9.31
CA PHE A 97 -18.11 12.52 9.55
C PHE A 97 -18.59 13.17 10.84
N THR A 98 -17.83 13.01 11.93
CA THR A 98 -18.17 13.58 13.24
C THR A 98 -18.08 15.10 13.21
N VAL A 99 -16.99 15.66 12.69
CA VAL A 99 -16.80 17.12 12.65
C VAL A 99 -17.87 17.78 11.78
N THR A 100 -18.12 17.27 10.58
CA THR A 100 -19.12 17.87 9.68
C THR A 100 -20.53 17.67 10.21
N GLY A 101 -20.81 16.52 10.83
CA GLY A 101 -22.07 16.28 11.54
C GLY A 101 -22.30 17.27 12.67
N LEU A 102 -21.31 17.52 13.52
CA LEU A 102 -21.41 18.50 14.60
C LEU A 102 -21.60 19.93 14.07
N ILE A 103 -20.90 20.31 13.00
CA ILE A 103 -21.10 21.62 12.36
C ILE A 103 -22.56 21.80 11.92
N GLU A 104 -23.14 20.78 11.27
CA GLU A 104 -24.53 20.84 10.83
C GLU A 104 -25.51 20.86 12.01
N LEU A 105 -25.26 20.07 13.06
CA LEU A 105 -26.10 20.05 14.27
C LEU A 105 -26.10 21.37 15.04
N THR A 106 -25.02 22.15 14.94
CA THR A 106 -24.94 23.51 15.52
C THR A 106 -25.55 24.58 14.62
N SER A 107 -25.89 24.24 13.37
CA SER A 107 -26.49 25.18 12.43
C SER A 107 -27.99 25.35 12.74
N ALA A 108 -28.53 26.54 12.46
CA ALA A 108 -29.93 26.87 12.75
C ALA A 108 -30.93 26.01 11.93
N ASP A 109 -30.49 25.53 10.78
CA ASP A 109 -31.28 24.77 9.83
C ASP A 109 -30.47 23.58 9.29
N LEU A 110 -31.02 22.38 9.46
CA LEU A 110 -30.41 21.14 8.97
C LEU A 110 -30.58 21.05 7.45
N GLN A 111 -29.51 21.33 6.72
CA GLN A 111 -29.43 21.21 5.27
C GLN A 111 -28.51 20.06 4.87
N TRP A 112 -29.10 18.99 4.34
CA TRP A 112 -28.35 17.82 3.91
C TRP A 112 -27.26 18.14 2.88
N GLY A 113 -27.54 19.06 1.94
CA GLY A 113 -26.57 19.50 0.94
C GLY A 113 -25.36 20.26 1.54
N ARG A 114 -25.55 20.99 2.63
CA ARG A 114 -24.49 21.71 3.33
C ARG A 114 -23.55 20.74 4.04
N TRP A 115 -24.12 19.79 4.78
CA TRP A 115 -23.37 18.70 5.41
C TRP A 115 -22.58 17.90 4.38
N MET A 116 -23.23 17.50 3.29
CA MET A 116 -22.62 16.73 2.20
C MET A 116 -21.41 17.46 1.62
N ARG A 117 -21.57 18.76 1.33
CA ARG A 117 -20.50 19.63 0.84
C ARG A 117 -19.32 19.70 1.81
N HIS A 118 -19.57 19.89 3.10
CA HIS A 118 -18.50 19.94 4.11
C HIS A 118 -17.78 18.59 4.26
N PHE A 119 -18.51 17.48 4.15
CA PHE A 119 -17.94 16.14 4.15
C PHE A 119 -17.03 15.92 2.93
N MET A 120 -17.48 16.27 1.72
CA MET A 120 -16.67 16.18 0.50
C MET A 120 -15.42 17.07 0.58
N ALA A 121 -15.57 18.29 1.11
CA ALA A 121 -14.45 19.20 1.31
C ALA A 121 -13.39 18.57 2.23
N GLY A 122 -13.81 18.02 3.37
CA GLY A 122 -12.91 17.35 4.31
C GLY A 122 -12.14 16.20 3.67
N PHE A 123 -12.82 15.36 2.89
CA PHE A 123 -12.19 14.25 2.16
C PHE A 123 -11.12 14.77 1.20
N PHE A 124 -11.48 15.67 0.28
CA PHE A 124 -10.53 16.19 -0.70
C PHE A 124 -9.31 16.87 -0.08
N LEU A 125 -9.50 17.67 0.98
CA LEU A 125 -8.40 18.36 1.64
C LEU A 125 -7.45 17.39 2.33
N VAL A 126 -7.97 16.38 3.04
CA VAL A 126 -7.15 15.40 3.75
C VAL A 126 -6.39 14.49 2.78
N PHE A 127 -7.06 13.97 1.75
CA PHE A 127 -6.40 13.10 0.76
C PHE A 127 -5.40 13.86 -0.10
N SER A 128 -5.68 15.12 -0.46
CA SER A 128 -4.71 15.98 -1.14
C SER A 128 -3.48 16.25 -0.26
N PHE A 129 -3.67 16.49 1.05
CA PHE A 129 -2.56 16.66 1.99
C PHE A 129 -1.63 15.44 2.00
N PHE A 130 -2.16 14.21 2.09
CA PHE A 130 -1.32 13.00 2.05
C PHE A 130 -0.56 12.84 0.73
N LYS A 131 -1.17 13.26 -0.39
CA LYS A 131 -0.51 13.25 -1.70
C LYS A 131 0.63 14.27 -1.76
N MET A 132 0.48 15.42 -1.09
CA MET A 132 1.53 16.45 -1.03
C MET A 132 2.74 16.06 -0.16
N LEU A 133 2.56 15.21 0.86
CA LEU A 133 3.68 14.75 1.70
C LEU A 133 4.78 14.05 0.90
N ASN A 134 4.41 13.32 -0.15
CA ASN A 134 5.36 12.72 -1.08
C ASN A 134 4.78 12.75 -2.50
N LEU A 135 4.82 13.94 -3.08
CA LEU A 135 4.20 14.21 -4.38
C LEU A 135 4.85 13.40 -5.51
N GLN A 136 6.18 13.20 -5.46
CA GLN A 136 6.90 12.42 -6.47
C GLN A 136 6.52 10.94 -6.40
N GLY A 137 6.52 10.34 -5.21
CA GLY A 137 6.10 8.95 -5.05
C GLY A 137 4.62 8.76 -5.37
N PHE A 138 3.77 9.77 -5.11
CA PHE A 138 2.37 9.73 -5.50
C PHE A 138 2.24 9.65 -7.01
N LYS A 139 2.90 10.55 -7.75
CA LYS A 139 2.91 10.52 -9.23
C LYS A 139 3.36 9.16 -9.77
N ASP A 140 4.45 8.61 -9.24
CA ASP A 140 5.00 7.34 -9.71
C ASP A 140 4.03 6.18 -9.47
N SER A 141 3.35 6.18 -8.31
CA SER A 141 2.31 5.20 -7.97
C SER A 141 1.04 5.39 -8.79
N TYR A 142 0.59 6.63 -8.96
CA TYR A 142 -0.64 7.02 -9.67
C TYR A 142 -0.60 6.61 -11.15
N ARG A 143 0.58 6.72 -11.77
CA ARG A 143 0.83 6.29 -13.16
C ARG A 143 0.55 4.80 -13.41
N MET A 144 0.66 3.96 -12.38
CA MET A 144 0.50 2.51 -12.54
C MET A 144 -0.95 2.12 -12.85
N TYR A 145 -1.92 2.83 -12.29
CA TYR A 145 -3.35 2.47 -12.38
C TYR A 145 -4.21 3.50 -13.10
N ASP A 146 -3.91 4.81 -13.02
CA ASP A 146 -4.74 5.84 -13.64
C ASP A 146 -4.60 5.88 -15.17
N VAL A 147 -5.74 5.98 -15.86
CA VAL A 147 -5.81 5.89 -17.33
C VAL A 147 -5.11 7.08 -18.01
N ILE A 148 -5.21 8.28 -17.42
CA ILE A 148 -4.61 9.51 -17.97
C ILE A 148 -3.14 9.57 -17.60
N ALA A 149 -2.79 9.34 -16.33
CA ALA A 149 -1.42 9.42 -15.83
C ALA A 149 -0.49 8.41 -16.51
N ARG A 150 -1.02 7.24 -16.92
CA ARG A 150 -0.27 6.25 -17.70
C ARG A 150 0.23 6.82 -19.03
N LYS A 151 -0.53 7.71 -19.68
CA LYS A 151 -0.15 8.37 -20.94
C LYS A 151 0.57 9.70 -20.71
N PHE A 152 0.15 10.46 -19.70
CA PHE A 152 0.70 11.77 -19.36
C PHE A 152 1.13 11.82 -17.89
N PRO A 153 2.40 11.49 -17.57
CA PRO A 153 2.85 11.36 -16.17
C PRO A 153 2.75 12.64 -15.33
N ALA A 154 2.76 13.82 -15.96
CA ALA A 154 2.57 15.09 -15.25
C ALA A 154 1.13 15.25 -14.71
N TRP A 155 0.16 14.47 -15.22
CA TRP A 155 -1.20 14.42 -14.69
C TRP A 155 -1.24 14.09 -13.20
N GLY A 156 -0.34 13.23 -12.70
CA GLY A 156 -0.30 12.90 -11.27
C GLY A 156 -0.08 14.13 -10.38
N TYR A 157 0.76 15.08 -10.82
CA TYR A 157 0.91 16.35 -10.11
C TYR A 157 -0.35 17.20 -10.19
N ILE A 158 -0.89 17.37 -11.39
CA ILE A 158 -2.09 18.18 -11.63
C ILE A 158 -3.28 17.64 -10.82
N TYR A 159 -3.44 16.33 -10.75
CA TYR A 159 -4.50 15.68 -10.00
C TYR A 159 -4.42 15.98 -8.50
N ALA A 160 -3.23 15.87 -7.87
CA ALA A 160 -3.08 16.19 -6.45
C ALA A 160 -3.50 17.64 -6.12
N PHE A 161 -3.20 18.59 -7.01
CA PHE A 161 -3.67 19.98 -6.88
C PHE A 161 -5.15 20.14 -7.22
N THR A 162 -5.68 19.35 -8.16
CA THR A 162 -7.11 19.36 -8.51
C THR A 162 -7.95 19.00 -7.30
N GLU A 163 -7.54 18.00 -6.52
CA GLU A 163 -8.21 17.65 -5.27
C GLU A 163 -8.12 18.74 -4.21
N LEU A 164 -6.97 19.41 -4.06
CA LEU A 164 -6.87 20.56 -3.17
C LEU A 164 -7.88 21.63 -3.56
N LEU A 165 -7.93 21.98 -4.84
CA LEU A 165 -8.82 23.01 -5.37
C LEU A 165 -10.29 22.61 -5.21
N LEU A 166 -10.65 21.36 -5.45
CA LEU A 166 -11.99 20.85 -5.21
C LEU A 166 -12.36 20.92 -3.71
N GLY A 167 -11.45 20.54 -2.83
CA GLY A 167 -11.65 20.63 -1.38
C GLY A 167 -11.92 22.06 -0.92
N ILE A 168 -11.13 23.02 -1.41
CA ILE A 168 -11.35 24.44 -1.15
C ILE A 168 -12.67 24.92 -1.76
N ALA A 169 -12.98 24.54 -3.00
CA ALA A 169 -14.19 24.95 -3.70
C ALA A 169 -15.46 24.47 -2.98
N PHE A 170 -15.49 23.22 -2.51
CA PHE A 170 -16.57 22.72 -1.67
C PHE A 170 -16.63 23.48 -0.33
N LEU A 171 -15.50 23.74 0.32
CA LEU A 171 -15.48 24.43 1.61
C LEU A 171 -16.08 25.84 1.53
N VAL A 172 -15.71 26.62 0.50
CA VAL A 172 -16.19 28.00 0.30
C VAL A 172 -17.52 28.09 -0.45
N ASN A 173 -18.11 26.95 -0.82
CA ASN A 173 -19.31 26.88 -1.65
C ASN A 173 -19.17 27.58 -3.02
N PHE A 174 -18.01 27.46 -3.66
CA PHE A 174 -17.80 27.99 -5.00
C PHE A 174 -18.68 27.23 -6.00
N ASN A 175 -19.61 27.94 -6.64
CA ASN A 175 -20.57 27.44 -7.64
C ASN A 175 -20.83 25.91 -7.57
N PRO A 176 -21.84 25.46 -6.79
CA PRO A 176 -22.10 24.05 -6.54
C PRO A 176 -22.26 23.21 -7.80
N VAL A 177 -22.88 23.76 -8.86
CA VAL A 177 -23.11 23.02 -10.10
C VAL A 177 -21.78 22.72 -10.80
N ILE A 178 -20.90 23.71 -10.92
CA ILE A 178 -19.59 23.53 -11.55
C ILE A 178 -18.72 22.59 -10.72
N THR A 179 -18.63 22.82 -9.41
CA THR A 179 -17.76 22.04 -8.53
C THR A 179 -18.17 20.56 -8.48
N ASN A 180 -19.47 20.27 -8.38
CA ASN A 180 -19.95 18.89 -8.44
C ASN A 180 -19.74 18.28 -9.84
N THR A 181 -20.01 19.02 -10.92
CA THR A 181 -19.80 18.50 -12.29
C THR A 181 -18.33 18.12 -12.53
N VAL A 182 -17.38 18.99 -12.16
CA VAL A 182 -15.94 18.71 -12.27
C VAL A 182 -15.58 17.50 -11.41
N THR A 183 -16.05 17.45 -10.16
CA THR A 183 -15.84 16.31 -9.26
C THR A 183 -16.32 15.00 -9.87
N LEU A 184 -17.53 15.01 -10.42
CA LEU A 184 -18.15 13.83 -11.02
C LEU A 184 -17.29 13.30 -12.19
N ILE A 185 -16.82 14.20 -13.06
CA ILE A 185 -15.96 13.83 -14.19
C ILE A 185 -14.62 13.29 -13.71
N VAL A 186 -13.93 14.02 -12.83
CA VAL A 186 -12.57 13.66 -12.37
C VAL A 186 -12.57 12.33 -11.61
N MET A 187 -13.54 12.13 -10.70
CA MET A 187 -13.66 10.90 -9.93
C MET A 187 -14.09 9.71 -10.82
N SER A 188 -15.00 9.93 -11.78
CA SER A 188 -15.40 8.87 -12.73
C SER A 188 -14.26 8.40 -13.61
N VAL A 189 -13.33 9.29 -14.00
CA VAL A 189 -12.14 8.88 -14.74
C VAL A 189 -11.17 8.10 -13.85
N SER A 190 -10.96 8.55 -12.61
CA SER A 190 -10.05 7.91 -11.66
C SER A 190 -10.49 6.48 -11.29
N ILE A 191 -11.79 6.31 -10.97
CA ILE A 191 -12.33 5.00 -10.56
C ILE A 191 -12.22 3.95 -11.67
N VAL A 192 -12.29 4.33 -12.96
CA VAL A 192 -12.09 3.41 -14.08
C VAL A 192 -10.67 2.80 -14.05
N GLY A 193 -9.65 3.61 -13.75
CA GLY A 193 -8.27 3.13 -13.62
C GLY A 193 -8.08 2.18 -12.42
N VAL A 194 -8.70 2.52 -11.30
CA VAL A 194 -8.67 1.69 -10.08
C VAL A 194 -9.41 0.36 -10.30
N LEU A 195 -10.63 0.39 -10.85
CA LEU A 195 -11.43 -0.80 -11.16
C LEU A 195 -10.69 -1.74 -12.10
N GLN A 196 -10.10 -1.22 -13.19
CA GLN A 196 -9.29 -2.03 -14.10
C GLN A 196 -8.11 -2.71 -13.38
N THR A 197 -7.47 -2.02 -12.45
CA THR A 197 -6.30 -2.55 -11.74
C THR A 197 -6.69 -3.63 -10.73
N VAL A 198 -7.75 -3.40 -9.96
CA VAL A 198 -8.27 -4.36 -8.96
C VAL A 198 -8.80 -5.62 -9.65
N LEU A 199 -9.55 -5.48 -10.74
CA LEU A 199 -10.09 -6.62 -11.50
C LEU A 199 -9.00 -7.45 -12.17
N ASN A 200 -7.90 -6.83 -12.61
CA ASN A 200 -6.82 -7.52 -13.31
C ASN A 200 -5.87 -8.31 -12.39
N LYS A 201 -6.05 -8.29 -11.05
CA LYS A 201 -5.24 -9.02 -10.06
C LYS A 201 -3.72 -8.99 -10.34
N LYS A 202 -3.21 -7.92 -10.94
CA LYS A 202 -1.79 -7.81 -11.29
C LYS A 202 -1.02 -7.43 -10.03
N ALA A 203 -0.40 -8.42 -9.41
CA ALA A 203 0.55 -8.21 -8.32
C ALA A 203 1.82 -7.59 -8.89
N ILE A 204 2.15 -6.37 -8.48
CA ILE A 204 3.49 -5.82 -8.64
C ILE A 204 3.89 -5.19 -7.30
N LYS A 205 4.82 -5.86 -6.59
CA LYS A 205 5.73 -5.26 -5.61
C LYS A 205 6.83 -4.52 -6.40
N CYS A 206 7.48 -3.43 -6.01
CA CYS A 206 7.28 -2.30 -5.09
C CYS A 206 8.56 -1.45 -5.26
N ALA A 207 8.47 -0.12 -5.26
CA ALA A 207 9.50 0.77 -4.70
C ALA A 207 8.88 2.18 -4.58
N CYS A 208 9.00 2.82 -3.41
CA CYS A 208 8.89 4.27 -3.16
C CYS A 208 7.61 4.90 -2.55
N LEU A 209 6.43 4.27 -2.45
CA LEU A 209 5.32 4.82 -1.62
C LEU A 209 4.62 3.80 -0.72
N GLY A 210 5.35 2.74 -0.35
CA GLY A 210 5.04 1.92 0.81
C GLY A 210 5.54 2.53 2.13
N ASP A 211 6.09 3.75 2.13
CA ASP A 211 6.96 4.22 3.22
C ASP A 211 6.27 4.94 4.38
N VAL A 212 5.00 5.31 4.26
CA VAL A 212 4.27 5.91 5.40
C VAL A 212 3.06 5.08 5.84
N PHE A 213 2.34 4.42 4.92
CA PHE A 213 1.15 3.63 5.29
C PHE A 213 0.95 2.28 4.58
N ASN A 214 1.79 1.89 3.61
CA ASN A 214 1.79 0.55 2.98
C ASN A 214 0.38 -0.02 2.66
N LEU A 215 -0.53 0.85 2.22
CA LEU A 215 -1.88 0.46 1.83
C LEU A 215 -1.84 -0.05 0.39
N PRO A 216 -2.12 -1.33 0.11
CA PRO A 216 -2.37 -1.73 -1.26
C PRO A 216 -3.55 -0.90 -1.79
N MET A 217 -3.43 -0.34 -3.00
CA MET A 217 -4.56 0.23 -3.73
C MET A 217 -5.69 -0.83 -3.72
N SER A 218 -6.71 -0.58 -2.93
CA SER A 218 -7.64 -1.61 -2.42
C SER A 218 -9.07 -1.29 -2.80
N THR A 219 -9.98 -2.24 -2.54
CA THR A 219 -11.44 -2.07 -2.51
C THR A 219 -11.89 -0.79 -1.77
N VAL A 220 -11.12 -0.31 -0.80
CA VAL A 220 -11.44 0.93 -0.08
C VAL A 220 -11.42 2.17 -0.98
N THR A 221 -10.46 2.28 -1.91
CA THR A 221 -10.42 3.42 -2.86
C THR A 221 -11.60 3.38 -3.81
N ILE A 222 -12.06 2.19 -4.22
CA ILE A 222 -13.29 2.05 -5.03
C ILE A 222 -14.52 2.56 -4.27
N ILE A 223 -14.59 2.25 -2.96
CA ILE A 223 -15.69 2.72 -2.10
C ILE A 223 -15.61 4.23 -1.91
N GLU A 224 -14.42 4.78 -1.69
CA GLU A 224 -14.19 6.23 -1.56
C GLU A 224 -14.60 6.98 -2.84
N ASP A 225 -14.02 6.64 -3.99
CA ASP A 225 -14.34 7.28 -5.27
C ASP A 225 -15.82 7.12 -5.61
N GLY A 226 -16.38 5.92 -5.39
CA GLY A 226 -17.79 5.63 -5.62
C GLY A 226 -18.72 6.47 -4.74
N LEU A 227 -18.35 6.67 -3.48
CA LEU A 227 -19.07 7.53 -2.55
C LEU A 227 -19.04 8.99 -3.05
N MET A 228 -17.87 9.50 -3.45
CA MET A 228 -17.72 10.87 -3.94
C MET A 228 -18.50 11.11 -5.25
N ILE A 229 -18.53 10.12 -6.16
CA ILE A 229 -19.35 10.13 -7.37
C ILE A 229 -20.84 10.19 -7.02
N ALA A 230 -21.31 9.32 -6.13
CA ALA A 230 -22.71 9.26 -5.74
C ALA A 230 -23.18 10.56 -5.05
N MET A 231 -22.35 11.10 -4.16
CA MET A 231 -22.64 12.36 -3.47
C MET A 231 -22.68 13.53 -4.44
N SER A 232 -21.70 13.62 -5.35
CA SER A 232 -21.66 14.67 -6.37
C SER A 232 -22.87 14.61 -7.32
N ALA A 233 -23.21 13.42 -7.81
CA ALA A 233 -24.39 13.22 -8.65
C ALA A 233 -25.69 13.57 -7.90
N GLY A 234 -25.82 13.17 -6.63
CA GLY A 234 -26.95 13.53 -5.78
C GLY A 234 -27.06 15.03 -5.57
N MET A 235 -25.95 15.73 -5.32
CA MET A 235 -25.93 17.18 -5.21
C MET A 235 -26.32 17.88 -6.50
N LEU A 236 -25.96 17.35 -7.67
CA LEU A 236 -26.38 17.90 -8.97
C LEU A 236 -27.88 17.71 -9.20
N VAL A 237 -28.42 16.52 -8.91
CA VAL A 237 -29.86 16.25 -9.05
C VAL A 237 -30.69 17.14 -8.12
N LEU A 238 -30.19 17.45 -6.92
CA LEU A 238 -30.85 18.34 -5.98
C LEU A 238 -30.67 19.83 -6.29
N ALA A 239 -29.70 20.18 -7.15
CA ALA A 239 -29.39 21.57 -7.52
C ALA A 239 -30.05 22.01 -8.84
N ILE A 240 -30.61 21.08 -9.61
CA ILE A 240 -31.42 21.30 -10.82
C ILE A 240 -32.89 21.33 -10.41
#